data_AF-A0A944XAU3-F1
#
_entry.id   AF-A0A944XAU3-F1
#
_cell.length_a   1.000
_cell.length_b   1.000
_cell.length_c   1.000
_cell.angle_alpha   90.00
_cell.angle_beta   90.00
_cell.angle_gamma   90.00
#
_symmetry.space_group_name_H-M   'P 1'
#
loop_
_entity.id
_entity.type
_entity.pdbx_description
1 polymer ?
#
loop_
_entity_poly.entity_id
_entity_poly.type
_entity_poly.pdbx_seq_one_letter_code
_entity_poly.pdbx_strand_id
1 'polypeptide(L)'
;YRAHLDERDAPTQTPAQVPAQAPGQTPGPAPTPGLAAESSWEQTCRETILWGYQHHMGSRTDLKFTHSYPHWWETYGEDQPELFAHPPAGYEQPFPQQRRVKLCVSHPGVADTIIEEWRQAGRPSSWCVGPNDGSGWCTCDNCRALDGIEQDPEAIWLSRDVNLTGRYTHLWNELLPRLRQERADVRLTCYAYSTYRDTLPDTQLHDGMVLAVVHTYDDHARAQWSNWSAAGARLFLRPNWFHMGGCHPHLPLHRAGETFRFARDHGMVGFVFDSLMGYWATQGPFYYLIARLSARPDLSVNDVIDEYCSAFGAAAPVIHQFLQYWEHHTEELAVPVPAGGAVSQDPDGLHERACHQLGTHNHPLHASWRILPIVAHDEVLAPARALLAQARTLDDDPAVATRLDFLVDGLDHLAQLRDLIKVCYADELPTGTTPADVEQMAIDLAQRQDELTPRHVVWGALLRQTLERRNIRTARKEAGEPELDGI
;
A
#
# COMPACT_ATOMS: atom_id res chain seq x y z
N TYR A 1 -2.77 7.11 10.39
CA TYR A 1 -2.68 7.80 9.08
C TYR A 1 -1.73 8.99 9.15
N ARG A 2 -2.03 10.11 9.87
CA ARG A 2 -1.07 11.23 10.06
C ARG A 2 0.31 10.78 10.58
N ALA A 3 0.37 10.01 11.67
CA ALA A 3 1.63 9.48 12.21
C ALA A 3 2.37 8.46 11.31
N HIS A 4 1.75 7.94 10.25
CA HIS A 4 2.40 7.07 9.26
C HIS A 4 2.87 7.85 8.02
N LEU A 5 2.37 9.08 7.84
CA LEU A 5 2.77 9.99 6.77
C LEU A 5 3.89 10.94 7.26
N ASP A 6 3.85 11.34 8.53
CA ASP A 6 4.89 12.19 9.14
C ASP A 6 6.29 11.53 9.15
N GLU A 7 6.37 10.19 9.13
CA GLU A 7 7.64 9.45 9.03
C GLU A 7 8.29 9.50 7.63
N ARG A 8 7.55 9.97 6.61
CA ARG A 8 8.10 10.11 5.24
C ARG A 8 8.74 11.48 4.98
N ASP A 9 8.34 12.55 5.67
CA ASP A 9 8.69 13.93 5.28
C ASP A 9 9.17 14.89 6.40
N ALA A 10 9.41 14.46 7.64
CA ALA A 10 9.87 15.38 8.69
C ALA A 10 11.40 15.39 8.90
N PRO A 11 12.13 16.48 8.60
CA PRO A 11 13.42 16.73 9.24
C PRO A 11 13.20 16.98 10.74
N THR A 12 13.94 16.27 11.57
CA THR A 12 13.91 16.40 13.04
C THR A 12 14.26 17.82 13.48
N GLN A 13 13.25 18.59 13.91
CA GLN A 13 13.47 19.75 14.77
C GLN A 13 13.07 19.42 16.20
N THR A 14 14.03 19.56 17.10
CA THR A 14 13.92 19.39 18.55
C THR A 14 12.86 20.36 19.11
N PRO A 15 12.03 19.97 20.10
CA PRO A 15 11.00 20.86 20.63
C PRO A 15 11.64 22.01 21.41
N ALA A 16 11.54 23.24 20.90
CA ALA A 16 11.80 24.43 21.69
C ALA A 16 10.68 24.61 22.73
N GLN A 17 11.06 24.69 24.01
CA GLN A 17 10.15 24.95 25.12
C GLN A 17 9.48 26.33 24.95
N VAL A 18 8.14 26.35 24.94
CA VAL A 18 7.36 27.59 25.04
C VAL A 18 7.29 28.00 26.52
N PRO A 19 7.72 29.22 26.91
CA PRO A 19 7.64 29.66 28.31
C PRO A 19 6.18 30.00 28.68
N ALA A 20 5.79 29.63 29.89
CA ALA A 20 4.47 29.88 30.46
C ALA A 20 4.18 31.40 30.57
N GLN A 21 3.04 31.86 30.05
CA GLN A 21 2.57 33.23 30.22
C GLN A 21 2.00 33.45 31.63
N ALA A 22 2.34 34.61 32.22
CA ALA A 22 1.84 35.09 33.50
C ALA A 22 0.36 35.53 33.43
N PRO A 23 -0.43 35.37 34.51
CA PRO A 23 -1.85 35.69 34.50
C PRO A 23 -2.08 37.20 34.69
N GLY A 24 -2.83 37.86 33.78
CA GLY A 24 -3.27 39.24 34.00
C GLY A 24 -3.64 40.10 32.78
N GLN A 25 -3.67 39.58 31.55
CA GLN A 25 -4.10 40.34 30.38
C GLN A 25 -5.40 39.79 29.81
N THR A 26 -6.46 40.61 29.84
CA THR A 26 -7.68 40.38 29.06
C THR A 26 -7.33 40.36 27.57
N PRO A 27 -7.69 39.31 26.80
CA PRO A 27 -7.47 39.30 25.37
C PRO A 27 -8.39 40.34 24.71
N GLY A 28 -7.82 41.27 23.94
CA GLY A 28 -8.58 41.99 22.92
C GLY A 28 -9.15 41.01 21.89
N PRO A 29 -10.13 41.42 21.07
CA PRO A 29 -10.70 40.54 20.05
C PRO A 29 -9.58 39.98 19.17
N ALA A 30 -9.51 38.64 19.09
CA ALA A 30 -8.54 37.96 18.26
C ALA A 30 -8.67 38.48 16.83
N PRO A 31 -7.55 38.79 16.14
CA PRO A 31 -7.62 39.00 14.70
C PRO A 31 -8.22 37.75 14.08
N THR A 32 -9.31 37.89 13.34
CA THR A 32 -9.89 36.80 12.57
C THR A 32 -8.78 36.21 11.70
N PRO A 33 -8.35 34.96 11.92
CA PRO A 33 -7.41 34.34 11.00
C PRO A 33 -8.14 34.25 9.66
N GLY A 34 -7.62 34.90 8.63
CA GLY A 34 -8.01 34.57 7.28
C GLY A 34 -7.75 33.07 7.13
N LEU A 35 -8.82 32.28 6.98
CA LEU A 35 -8.72 30.87 6.64
C LEU A 35 -8.01 30.83 5.30
N ALA A 36 -6.72 30.50 5.30
CA ALA A 36 -6.05 30.06 4.08
C ALA A 36 -6.90 28.94 3.49
N ALA A 37 -7.18 29.00 2.19
CA ALA A 37 -7.89 27.93 1.51
C ALA A 37 -7.10 26.62 1.75
N GLU A 38 -7.78 25.62 2.30
CA GLU A 38 -7.22 24.28 2.48
C GLU A 38 -6.70 23.76 1.13
N SER A 39 -5.49 23.21 1.11
CA SER A 39 -4.98 22.59 -0.12
C SER A 39 -5.83 21.37 -0.48
N SER A 40 -5.91 21.06 -1.77
CA SER A 40 -6.64 19.89 -2.26
C SER A 40 -6.12 18.56 -1.65
N TRP A 41 -4.85 18.55 -1.25
CA TRP A 41 -4.21 17.45 -0.52
C TRP A 41 -4.71 17.29 0.92
N GLU A 42 -4.77 18.38 1.68
CA GLU A 42 -5.26 18.37 3.07
C GLU A 42 -6.72 17.94 3.13
N GLN A 43 -7.54 18.43 2.20
CA GLN A 43 -8.92 18.02 2.05
C GLN A 43 -9.02 16.50 1.79
N THR A 44 -8.22 15.98 0.85
CA THR A 44 -8.21 14.54 0.53
C THR A 44 -7.80 13.69 1.73
N CYS A 45 -6.77 14.12 2.48
CA CYS A 45 -6.35 13.42 3.69
C CYS A 45 -7.47 13.41 4.75
N ARG A 46 -8.15 14.54 4.94
CA ARG A 46 -9.28 14.65 5.87
C ARG A 46 -10.43 13.73 5.45
N GLU A 47 -10.80 13.74 4.18
CA GLU A 47 -11.88 12.91 3.64
C GLU A 47 -11.57 11.41 3.77
N THR A 48 -10.33 11.00 3.48
CA THR A 48 -9.86 9.62 3.68
C THR A 48 -9.98 9.19 5.14
N ILE A 49 -9.57 10.07 6.06
CA ILE A 49 -9.68 9.82 7.50
C ILE A 49 -11.15 9.73 7.92
N LEU A 50 -11.99 10.65 7.47
CA LEU A 50 -13.42 10.67 7.76
C LEU A 50 -14.11 9.41 7.24
N TRP A 51 -13.82 8.99 6.00
CA TRP A 51 -14.33 7.75 5.43
C TRP A 51 -13.95 6.56 6.29
N GLY A 52 -12.67 6.44 6.67
CA GLY A 52 -12.21 5.38 7.57
C GLY A 52 -12.96 5.39 8.91
N TYR A 53 -13.16 6.55 9.53
CA TYR A 53 -13.93 6.66 10.78
C TYR A 53 -15.39 6.23 10.61
N GLN A 54 -16.08 6.66 9.55
CA GLN A 54 -17.47 6.29 9.27
C GLN A 54 -17.63 4.78 9.05
N HIS A 55 -16.60 4.13 8.52
CA HIS A 55 -16.56 2.68 8.32
C HIS A 55 -15.91 1.90 9.47
N HIS A 56 -15.75 2.54 10.63
CA HIS A 56 -15.20 1.95 11.85
C HIS A 56 -13.75 1.43 11.70
N MET A 57 -13.00 1.94 10.73
CA MET A 57 -11.59 1.62 10.45
C MET A 57 -10.63 2.50 11.28
N GLY A 58 -10.84 2.51 12.59
CA GLY A 58 -9.97 3.20 13.56
C GLY A 58 -9.04 2.22 14.29
N SER A 59 -8.07 2.75 15.03
CA SER A 59 -7.25 1.93 15.94
C SER A 59 -7.71 2.05 17.39
N ARG A 60 -7.73 0.92 18.10
CA ARG A 60 -7.83 0.84 19.57
C ARG A 60 -6.60 0.18 20.19
N THR A 61 -5.59 -0.12 19.38
CA THR A 61 -4.39 -0.86 19.77
C THR A 61 -3.15 0.04 19.65
N ASP A 62 -2.15 -0.23 20.49
CA ASP A 62 -0.84 0.41 20.47
C ASP A 62 0.16 -0.31 19.56
N LEU A 63 -0.27 -1.40 18.90
CA LEU A 63 0.54 -2.12 17.92
C LEU A 63 0.93 -1.18 16.76
N LYS A 64 2.23 -1.08 16.52
CA LYS A 64 2.81 -0.31 15.41
C LYS A 64 3.61 -1.25 14.53
N PHE A 65 3.50 -1.08 13.22
CA PHE A 65 4.32 -1.79 12.24
C PHE A 65 5.04 -0.74 11.41
N THR A 66 6.37 -0.78 11.38
CA THR A 66 7.19 0.19 10.63
C THR A 66 8.50 -0.48 10.19
N HIS A 67 9.30 0.26 9.44
CA HIS A 67 10.71 -0.06 9.21
C HIS A 67 11.50 0.63 10.32
N SER A 68 12.04 -0.16 11.25
CA SER A 68 12.47 0.36 12.55
C SER A 68 13.83 1.07 12.54
N TYR A 69 14.61 0.92 11.47
CA TYR A 69 16.03 1.25 11.48
C TYR A 69 16.49 2.26 10.39
N PRO A 70 15.65 3.17 9.84
CA PRO A 70 16.11 4.09 8.78
C PRO A 70 17.14 5.11 9.29
N HIS A 71 17.22 5.34 10.60
CA HIS A 71 18.19 6.24 11.24
C HIS A 71 19.51 5.55 11.61
N TRP A 72 19.59 4.22 11.55
CA TRP A 72 20.69 3.48 12.15
C TRP A 72 22.04 3.77 11.50
N TRP A 73 22.11 3.89 10.17
CA TRP A 73 23.38 4.21 9.52
C TRP A 73 23.93 5.57 9.96
N GLU A 74 23.07 6.58 10.01
CA GLU A 74 23.44 7.92 10.47
C GLU A 74 23.90 7.92 11.93
N THR A 75 23.28 7.09 12.76
CA THR A 75 23.53 7.05 14.21
C THR A 75 24.75 6.20 14.59
N TYR A 76 24.95 5.06 13.92
CA TYR A 76 25.93 4.04 14.34
C TYR A 76 26.91 3.63 13.23
N GLY A 77 26.74 4.10 11.98
CA GLY A 77 27.50 3.62 10.81
C GLY A 77 28.99 3.91 10.84
N GLU A 78 29.41 4.99 11.51
CA GLU A 78 30.83 5.36 11.65
C GLU A 78 31.52 4.60 12.79
N ASP A 79 30.90 4.59 13.97
CA ASP A 79 31.52 4.07 15.20
C ASP A 79 31.31 2.57 15.42
N GLN A 80 30.25 1.99 14.86
CA GLN A 80 29.86 0.58 15.04
C GLN A 80 29.47 -0.08 13.69
N PRO A 81 30.37 -0.09 12.69
CA PRO A 81 30.09 -0.65 11.38
C PRO A 81 29.73 -2.15 11.41
N GLU A 82 30.14 -2.87 12.46
CA GLU A 82 29.85 -4.30 12.68
C GLU A 82 28.36 -4.61 12.92
N LEU A 83 27.54 -3.60 13.24
CA LEU A 83 26.08 -3.77 13.35
C LEU A 83 25.40 -3.96 12.00
N PHE A 84 26.07 -3.58 10.91
CA PHE A 84 25.49 -3.55 9.56
C PHE A 84 25.84 -4.79 8.75
N ALA A 85 25.02 -5.05 7.74
CA ALA A 85 25.17 -6.20 6.87
C ALA A 85 26.56 -6.25 6.21
N HIS A 86 27.19 -7.43 6.24
CA HIS A 86 28.44 -7.65 5.52
C HIS A 86 28.15 -7.89 4.03
N PRO A 87 28.67 -7.02 3.13
CA PRO A 87 28.52 -7.22 1.69
C PRO A 87 29.36 -8.40 1.18
N PRO A 88 28.93 -9.08 0.10
CA PRO A 88 29.82 -9.92 -0.68
C PRO A 88 30.85 -9.07 -1.43
N ALA A 89 31.88 -9.71 -2.00
CA ALA A 89 32.93 -9.01 -2.73
C ALA A 89 32.35 -8.13 -3.86
N GLY A 90 32.82 -6.89 -3.96
CA GLY A 90 32.38 -5.93 -4.98
C GLY A 90 31.31 -4.93 -4.50
N TYR A 91 30.84 -5.04 -3.27
CA TYR A 91 29.89 -4.10 -2.66
C TYR A 91 30.45 -3.46 -1.39
N GLU A 92 29.96 -2.26 -1.08
CA GLU A 92 30.33 -1.48 0.11
C GLU A 92 29.07 -0.97 0.82
N GLN A 93 29.17 -0.69 2.12
CA GLN A 93 28.12 -0.01 2.89
C GLN A 93 28.32 1.51 2.84
N PRO A 94 27.24 2.32 2.88
CA PRO A 94 25.84 1.93 3.00
C PRO A 94 25.23 1.47 1.67
N PHE A 95 24.49 0.36 1.67
CA PHE A 95 23.79 -0.16 0.51
C PHE A 95 22.30 -0.45 0.80
N PRO A 96 21.37 -0.19 -0.16
CA PRO A 96 21.59 0.62 -1.38
C PRO A 96 21.74 2.11 -1.07
N GLN A 97 21.33 2.54 0.14
CA GLN A 97 21.45 3.89 0.66
C GLN A 97 21.33 3.85 2.18
N GLN A 98 21.79 4.91 2.87
CA GLN A 98 21.85 4.99 4.34
C GLN A 98 20.53 4.60 5.03
N ARG A 99 19.41 5.17 4.59
CA ARG A 99 18.07 4.92 5.16
C ARG A 99 17.52 3.50 4.92
N ARG A 100 18.15 2.72 4.05
CA ARG A 100 17.71 1.37 3.67
C ARG A 100 18.71 0.28 4.02
N VAL A 101 19.76 0.63 4.78
CA VAL A 101 20.81 -0.30 5.18
C VAL A 101 20.21 -1.49 5.93
N LYS A 102 20.82 -2.67 5.74
CA LYS A 102 20.47 -3.89 6.48
C LYS A 102 21.42 -4.11 7.64
N LEU A 103 20.94 -4.85 8.63
CA LEU A 103 21.69 -5.18 9.83
C LEU A 103 22.33 -6.56 9.72
N CYS A 104 23.45 -6.76 10.41
CA CYS A 104 24.00 -8.08 10.69
C CYS A 104 23.30 -8.65 11.92
N VAL A 105 22.11 -9.23 11.73
CA VAL A 105 21.26 -9.68 12.85
C VAL A 105 21.85 -10.82 13.70
N SER A 106 22.92 -11.46 13.22
CA SER A 106 23.70 -12.42 14.01
C SER A 106 24.74 -11.77 14.93
N HIS A 107 25.00 -10.47 14.80
CA HIS A 107 25.93 -9.76 15.66
C HIS A 107 25.22 -9.36 16.98
N PRO A 108 25.73 -9.77 18.16
CA PRO A 108 25.02 -9.56 19.43
C PRO A 108 24.78 -8.08 19.75
N GLY A 109 25.67 -7.20 19.28
CA GLY A 109 25.51 -5.74 19.40
C GLY A 109 24.21 -5.22 18.76
N VAL A 110 23.63 -5.90 17.77
CA VAL A 110 22.34 -5.49 17.18
C VAL A 110 21.21 -5.67 18.19
N ALA A 111 21.14 -6.83 18.85
CA ALA A 111 20.11 -7.08 19.87
C ALA A 111 20.30 -6.15 21.08
N ASP A 112 21.54 -5.92 21.51
CA ASP A 112 21.87 -5.01 22.61
C ASP A 112 21.42 -3.57 22.31
N THR A 113 21.72 -3.06 21.11
CA THR A 113 21.33 -1.71 20.68
C THR A 113 19.81 -1.59 20.54
N ILE A 114 19.10 -2.59 20.00
CA ILE A 114 17.63 -2.58 19.93
C ILE A 114 17.00 -2.49 21.32
N ILE A 115 17.51 -3.25 22.29
CA ILE A 115 16.99 -3.24 23.67
C ILE A 115 17.26 -1.89 24.32
N GLU A 116 18.41 -1.28 24.05
CA GLU A 116 18.74 0.04 24.59
C GLU A 116 17.84 1.14 23.99
N GLU A 117 17.60 1.15 22.68
CA GLU A 117 16.63 2.07 22.05
C GLU A 117 15.22 1.88 22.64
N TRP A 118 14.79 0.63 22.89
CA TRP A 118 13.52 0.36 23.56
C TRP A 118 13.46 0.93 24.99
N ARG A 119 14.55 0.84 25.76
CA ARG A 119 14.65 1.43 27.10
C ARG A 119 14.56 2.96 27.04
N GLN A 120 15.27 3.57 26.10
CA GLN A 120 15.28 5.03 25.89
C GLN A 120 13.91 5.55 25.46
N ALA A 121 13.16 4.76 24.68
CA ALA A 121 11.77 5.05 24.32
C ALA A 121 10.76 4.88 25.48
N GLY A 122 11.22 4.60 26.70
CA GLY A 122 10.37 4.47 27.87
C GLY A 122 9.74 3.08 28.02
N ARG A 123 10.38 2.04 27.47
CA ARG A 123 9.96 0.64 27.58
C ARG A 123 8.50 0.40 27.15
N PRO A 124 8.09 0.77 25.93
CA PRO A 124 6.70 0.60 25.46
C PRO A 124 6.25 -0.87 25.44
N SER A 125 4.93 -1.10 25.51
CA SER A 125 4.29 -2.44 25.46
C SER A 125 4.41 -3.09 24.09
N SER A 126 4.53 -2.29 23.04
CA SER A 126 4.71 -2.74 21.66
C SER A 126 6.00 -2.12 21.12
N TRP A 127 6.87 -2.96 20.57
CA TRP A 127 8.12 -2.53 19.94
C TRP A 127 8.28 -3.16 18.58
N CYS A 128 8.44 -2.33 17.54
CA CYS A 128 8.62 -2.84 16.19
C CYS A 128 10.08 -3.16 15.92
N VAL A 129 10.32 -4.34 15.35
CA VAL A 129 11.65 -4.85 14.95
C VAL A 129 11.68 -5.16 13.45
N GLY A 130 10.89 -4.41 12.69
CA GLY A 130 10.76 -4.54 11.24
C GLY A 130 12.04 -4.10 10.53
N PRO A 131 12.67 -4.97 9.71
CA PRO A 131 13.83 -4.58 8.91
C PRO A 131 13.48 -3.43 7.94
N ASN A 132 14.47 -2.61 7.57
CA ASN A 132 14.29 -1.59 6.53
C ASN A 132 13.84 -2.20 5.19
N ASP A 133 13.20 -1.41 4.34
CA ASP A 133 12.90 -1.78 2.96
C ASP A 133 14.16 -1.83 2.08
N GLY A 134 14.12 -2.51 0.94
CA GLY A 134 15.26 -2.60 0.00
C GLY A 134 16.06 -3.91 0.09
N SER A 135 17.19 -3.98 -0.61
CA SER A 135 18.14 -5.11 -0.68
C SER A 135 19.39 -4.84 0.17
N GLY A 136 20.43 -5.68 0.06
CA GLY A 136 21.69 -5.56 0.80
C GLY A 136 21.76 -6.43 2.06
N TRP A 137 21.12 -7.59 2.06
CA TRP A 137 21.05 -8.43 3.27
C TRP A 137 22.42 -9.04 3.62
N CYS A 138 22.70 -9.19 4.92
CA CYS A 138 24.01 -9.65 5.40
C CYS A 138 24.39 -11.02 4.82
N THR A 139 25.61 -11.14 4.30
CA THR A 139 26.12 -12.39 3.72
C THR A 139 27.16 -13.10 4.59
N CYS A 140 27.40 -12.62 5.81
CA CYS A 140 28.36 -13.24 6.72
C CYS A 140 27.96 -14.68 7.07
N ASP A 141 28.96 -15.51 7.39
CA ASP A 141 28.75 -16.93 7.69
C ASP A 141 27.77 -17.17 8.84
N ASN A 142 27.77 -16.29 9.86
CA ASN A 142 26.86 -16.41 11.00
C ASN A 142 25.40 -16.16 10.60
N CYS A 143 25.12 -15.12 9.81
CA CYS A 143 23.77 -14.86 9.30
C CYS A 143 23.29 -15.99 8.37
N ARG A 144 24.17 -16.50 7.51
CA ARG A 144 23.87 -17.63 6.61
C ARG A 144 23.59 -18.92 7.38
N ALA A 145 24.33 -19.18 8.46
CA ALA A 145 24.08 -20.34 9.32
C ALA A 145 22.68 -20.27 9.98
N LEU A 146 22.20 -19.07 10.30
CA LEU A 146 20.87 -18.87 10.88
C LEU A 146 19.72 -19.00 9.87
N ASP A 147 19.97 -18.91 8.57
CA ASP A 147 18.92 -19.04 7.55
C ASP A 147 18.30 -20.44 7.51
N GLY A 148 19.00 -21.46 8.02
CA GLY A 148 18.51 -22.84 8.01
C GLY A 148 18.47 -23.50 6.63
N ILE A 149 18.81 -22.77 5.57
CA ILE A 149 18.93 -23.24 4.19
C ILE A 149 20.17 -22.64 3.53
N GLU A 150 20.85 -23.41 2.69
CA GLU A 150 21.99 -22.91 1.93
C GLU A 150 21.50 -22.08 0.73
N GLN A 151 22.03 -20.87 0.62
CA GLN A 151 21.67 -19.89 -0.41
C GLN A 151 22.92 -19.17 -0.91
N ASP A 152 22.90 -18.76 -2.18
CA ASP A 152 23.98 -17.99 -2.80
C ASP A 152 24.12 -16.61 -2.12
N PRO A 153 25.33 -16.22 -1.65
CA PRO A 153 25.58 -14.88 -1.10
C PRO A 153 25.16 -13.72 -2.00
N GLU A 154 25.33 -13.82 -3.32
CA GLU A 154 24.92 -12.77 -4.25
C GLU A 154 23.38 -12.67 -4.32
N ALA A 155 22.70 -13.82 -4.30
CA ALA A 155 21.24 -13.86 -4.21
C ALA A 155 20.73 -13.30 -2.88
N ILE A 156 21.38 -13.65 -1.75
CA ILE A 156 21.07 -13.03 -0.45
C ILE A 156 21.24 -11.51 -0.52
N TRP A 157 22.29 -11.03 -1.18
CA TRP A 157 22.55 -9.59 -1.26
C TRP A 157 21.52 -8.83 -2.10
N LEU A 158 21.15 -9.33 -3.28
CA LEU A 158 20.36 -8.56 -4.26
C LEU A 158 18.93 -9.05 -4.49
N SER A 159 18.68 -10.34 -4.32
CA SER A 159 17.44 -10.98 -4.76
C SER A 159 16.31 -10.85 -3.74
N ARG A 160 15.09 -10.99 -4.25
CA ARG A 160 13.87 -11.16 -3.47
C ARG A 160 13.46 -12.62 -3.34
N ASP A 161 14.06 -13.50 -4.13
CA ASP A 161 13.75 -14.93 -4.20
C ASP A 161 14.68 -15.74 -3.27
N VAL A 162 14.83 -15.24 -2.04
CA VAL A 162 15.57 -15.89 -0.96
C VAL A 162 14.69 -15.91 0.28
N ASN A 163 14.91 -16.90 1.16
CA ASN A 163 14.21 -16.99 2.44
C ASN A 163 15.20 -16.73 3.59
N LEU A 164 15.01 -15.62 4.28
CA LEU A 164 15.80 -15.13 5.41
C LEU A 164 15.01 -15.22 6.72
N THR A 165 13.91 -15.97 6.77
CA THR A 165 13.07 -16.08 7.95
C THR A 165 13.83 -16.63 9.16
N GLY A 166 14.72 -17.61 8.96
CA GLY A 166 15.51 -18.22 10.04
C GLY A 166 16.26 -17.19 10.89
N ARG A 167 17.07 -16.32 10.28
CA ARG A 167 17.83 -15.28 11.00
C ARG A 167 16.95 -14.26 11.71
N TYR A 168 15.76 -13.94 11.18
CA TYR A 168 14.86 -12.98 11.83
C TYR A 168 14.11 -13.60 13.00
N THR A 169 13.66 -14.85 12.85
CA THR A 169 13.05 -15.59 13.97
C THR A 169 14.04 -15.80 15.11
N HIS A 170 15.33 -16.03 14.79
CA HIS A 170 16.41 -16.04 15.78
C HIS A 170 16.50 -14.72 16.55
N LEU A 171 16.62 -13.58 15.85
CA LEU A 171 16.68 -12.26 16.47
C LEU A 171 15.45 -11.99 17.35
N TRP A 172 14.24 -12.27 16.87
CA TRP A 172 13.01 -12.03 17.64
C TRP A 172 12.96 -12.88 18.91
N ASN A 173 13.37 -14.14 18.82
CA ASN A 173 13.43 -15.05 19.96
C ASN A 173 14.56 -14.72 20.93
N GLU A 174 15.62 -14.04 20.49
CA GLU A 174 16.64 -13.49 21.39
C GLU A 174 16.12 -12.28 22.16
N LEU A 175 15.45 -11.36 21.45
CA LEU A 175 14.97 -10.09 22.01
C LEU A 175 13.87 -10.29 23.05
N LEU A 176 12.84 -11.08 22.73
CA LEU A 176 11.61 -11.09 23.52
C LEU A 176 11.80 -11.57 24.97
N PRO A 177 12.53 -12.66 25.27
CA PRO A 177 12.81 -13.07 26.65
C PRO A 177 13.60 -12.02 27.42
N ARG A 178 14.57 -11.34 26.78
CA ARG A 178 15.39 -10.29 27.39
C ARG A 178 14.54 -9.08 27.77
N LEU A 179 13.69 -8.61 26.85
CA LEU A 179 12.75 -7.51 27.11
C LEU A 179 11.75 -7.86 28.23
N ARG A 180 11.29 -9.12 28.29
CA ARG A 180 10.35 -9.59 29.32
C ARG A 180 10.89 -9.64 30.73
N GLN A 181 12.21 -9.63 30.91
CA GLN A 181 12.82 -9.47 32.24
C GLN A 181 12.54 -8.09 32.84
N GLU A 182 12.36 -7.07 31.99
CA GLU A 182 12.08 -5.69 32.40
C GLU A 182 10.60 -5.33 32.28
N ARG A 183 9.87 -5.92 31.32
CA ARG A 183 8.44 -5.66 31.10
C ARG A 183 7.71 -6.93 30.63
N ALA A 184 6.95 -7.55 31.53
CA ALA A 184 6.32 -8.85 31.27
C ALA A 184 5.30 -8.85 30.11
N ASP A 185 4.58 -7.73 29.87
CA ASP A 185 3.54 -7.61 28.85
C ASP A 185 4.06 -7.13 27.48
N VAL A 186 5.38 -6.94 27.33
CA VAL A 186 5.97 -6.48 26.07
C VAL A 186 5.70 -7.45 24.92
N ARG A 187 5.42 -6.86 23.75
CA ARG A 187 5.19 -7.54 22.47
C ARG A 187 6.14 -6.98 21.43
N LEU A 188 6.62 -7.87 20.57
CA LEU A 188 7.36 -7.49 19.39
C LEU A 188 6.44 -7.47 18.17
N THR A 189 6.61 -6.48 17.31
CA THR A 189 5.88 -6.37 16.04
C THR A 189 6.85 -6.40 14.87
N CYS A 190 6.50 -7.10 13.79
CA CYS A 190 7.25 -7.09 12.54
C CYS A 190 6.31 -7.39 11.38
N TYR A 191 6.78 -7.26 10.16
CA TYR A 191 6.11 -7.78 8.98
C TYR A 191 6.49 -9.26 8.73
N ALA A 192 5.58 -10.01 8.10
CA ALA A 192 5.90 -11.21 7.34
C ALA A 192 5.86 -10.84 5.85
N TYR A 193 7.01 -10.46 5.30
CA TYR A 193 7.11 -9.66 4.08
C TYR A 193 8.44 -9.89 3.35
N SER A 194 8.46 -9.63 2.03
CA SER A 194 9.66 -9.75 1.18
C SER A 194 10.38 -11.10 1.39
N THR A 195 11.67 -11.08 1.69
CA THR A 195 12.53 -12.26 1.87
C THR A 195 12.36 -12.97 3.22
N TYR A 196 11.55 -12.45 4.14
CA TYR A 196 11.24 -13.08 5.44
C TYR A 196 9.72 -13.29 5.60
N ARG A 197 9.08 -13.60 4.45
CA ARG A 197 7.65 -13.81 4.30
C ARG A 197 7.22 -15.19 4.76
N ASP A 198 7.91 -16.23 4.31
CA ASP A 198 7.48 -17.62 4.49
C ASP A 198 8.26 -18.28 5.60
N THR A 199 7.57 -19.03 6.45
CA THR A 199 8.19 -19.86 7.50
C THR A 199 9.08 -20.95 6.90
N LEU A 200 10.12 -21.32 7.63
CA LEU A 200 10.84 -22.57 7.41
C LEU A 200 10.13 -23.73 8.14
N PRO A 201 10.42 -25.00 7.79
CA PRO A 201 10.06 -26.13 8.62
C PRO A 201 10.50 -25.90 10.08
N ASP A 202 9.66 -26.29 11.03
CA ASP A 202 9.93 -26.17 12.47
C ASP A 202 10.14 -24.74 12.99
N THR A 203 9.72 -23.71 12.24
CA THR A 203 9.71 -22.31 12.74
C THR A 203 8.89 -22.23 14.03
N GLN A 204 9.47 -21.70 15.10
CA GLN A 204 8.83 -21.50 16.40
C GLN A 204 9.15 -20.11 16.95
N LEU A 205 8.14 -19.45 17.52
CA LEU A 205 8.24 -18.13 18.12
C LEU A 205 7.85 -18.19 19.59
N HIS A 206 8.52 -17.39 20.41
CA HIS A 206 8.01 -17.09 21.74
C HIS A 206 6.65 -16.35 21.64
N ASP A 207 5.71 -16.70 22.52
CA ASP A 207 4.45 -15.94 22.66
C ASP A 207 4.77 -14.46 22.84
N GLY A 208 4.02 -13.55 22.21
CA GLY A 208 4.25 -12.11 22.25
C GLY A 208 4.78 -11.53 20.94
N MET A 209 5.06 -12.35 19.92
CA MET A 209 5.28 -11.89 18.56
C MET A 209 3.96 -11.62 17.84
N VAL A 210 3.83 -10.43 17.23
CA VAL A 210 2.72 -10.06 16.36
C VAL A 210 3.24 -9.73 14.97
N LEU A 211 2.79 -10.47 13.95
CA LEU A 211 3.24 -10.28 12.56
C LEU A 211 2.14 -9.65 11.72
N ALA A 212 2.49 -8.59 10.98
CA ALA A 212 1.68 -8.04 9.92
C ALA A 212 1.95 -8.78 8.61
N VAL A 213 0.97 -9.56 8.14
CA VAL A 213 1.04 -10.38 6.94
C VAL A 213 0.81 -9.51 5.71
N VAL A 214 1.80 -9.50 4.81
CA VAL A 214 1.77 -8.71 3.57
C VAL A 214 1.86 -9.67 2.37
N HIS A 215 0.72 -10.08 1.84
CA HIS A 215 0.65 -11.07 0.76
C HIS A 215 -0.47 -10.77 -0.25
N THR A 216 -0.53 -11.61 -1.28
CA THR A 216 -1.67 -11.83 -2.18
C THR A 216 -2.94 -12.30 -1.42
N TYR A 217 -3.97 -12.71 -2.16
CA TYR A 217 -5.25 -13.22 -1.62
C TYR A 217 -5.60 -14.61 -2.20
N ASP A 218 -4.59 -15.44 -2.42
CA ASP A 218 -4.69 -16.80 -2.92
C ASP A 218 -4.45 -17.85 -1.81
N ASP A 219 -4.33 -19.11 -2.21
CA ASP A 219 -4.03 -20.21 -1.28
C ASP A 219 -2.63 -20.10 -0.65
N HIS A 220 -1.65 -19.48 -1.32
CA HIS A 220 -0.33 -19.25 -0.75
C HIS A 220 -0.42 -18.26 0.40
N ALA A 221 -1.18 -17.17 0.26
CA ALA A 221 -1.43 -16.23 1.35
C ALA A 221 -2.09 -16.91 2.57
N ARG A 222 -3.08 -17.78 2.33
CA ARG A 222 -3.77 -18.53 3.40
C ARG A 222 -2.86 -19.56 4.07
N ALA A 223 -2.01 -20.23 3.30
CA ALA A 223 -1.00 -21.15 3.83
C ALA A 223 0.04 -20.41 4.68
N GLN A 224 0.55 -19.27 4.19
CA GLN A 224 1.49 -18.41 4.92
C GLN A 224 0.90 -17.97 6.27
N TRP A 225 -0.36 -17.52 6.28
CA TRP A 225 -1.08 -17.17 7.51
C TRP A 225 -1.14 -18.34 8.49
N SER A 226 -1.57 -19.51 8.00
CA SER A 226 -1.70 -20.72 8.83
C SER A 226 -0.35 -21.15 9.43
N ASN A 227 0.72 -21.09 8.63
CA ASN A 227 2.05 -21.47 9.05
C ASN A 227 2.60 -20.53 10.13
N TRP A 228 2.43 -19.22 9.98
CA TRP A 228 2.85 -18.27 11.03
C TRP A 228 2.03 -18.39 12.30
N SER A 229 0.72 -18.65 12.18
CA SER A 229 -0.13 -18.91 13.34
C SER A 229 0.35 -20.17 14.08
N ALA A 230 0.64 -21.26 13.36
CA ALA A 230 1.19 -22.49 13.93
C ALA A 230 2.58 -22.31 14.56
N ALA A 231 3.39 -21.39 14.03
CA ALA A 231 4.68 -21.02 14.60
C ALA A 231 4.56 -20.21 15.92
N GLY A 232 3.36 -19.78 16.30
CA GLY A 232 3.10 -19.06 17.56
C GLY A 232 2.93 -17.54 17.42
N ALA A 233 2.87 -16.99 16.20
CA ALA A 233 2.60 -15.58 15.99
C ALA A 233 1.10 -15.25 16.16
N ARG A 234 0.80 -14.07 16.71
CA ARG A 234 -0.50 -13.42 16.49
C ARG A 234 -0.44 -12.63 15.19
N LEU A 235 -1.53 -12.62 14.43
CA LEU A 235 -1.48 -12.11 13.05
C LEU A 235 -2.35 -10.89 12.83
N PHE A 236 -1.77 -9.92 12.14
CA PHE A 236 -2.39 -8.70 11.67
C PHE A 236 -2.42 -8.74 10.14
N LEU A 237 -3.53 -8.40 9.50
CA LEU A 237 -3.56 -8.36 8.03
C LEU A 237 -3.07 -6.99 7.54
N ARG A 238 -1.99 -6.95 6.75
CA ARG A 238 -1.44 -5.71 6.20
C ARG A 238 -1.27 -5.82 4.69
N PRO A 239 -2.36 -5.81 3.93
CA PRO A 239 -2.27 -6.03 2.50
C PRO A 239 -1.95 -4.73 1.77
N ASN A 240 -1.37 -4.88 0.60
CA ASN A 240 -1.18 -3.79 -0.36
C ASN A 240 -2.19 -3.87 -1.50
N TRP A 241 -3.38 -4.42 -1.23
CA TRP A 241 -4.35 -4.76 -2.28
C TRP A 241 -4.90 -3.51 -3.01
N PHE A 242 -5.07 -2.38 -2.31
CA PHE A 242 -5.58 -1.15 -2.94
C PHE A 242 -4.55 -0.41 -3.82
N HIS A 243 -3.31 -0.90 -3.89
CA HIS A 243 -2.29 -0.39 -4.81
C HIS A 243 -2.36 -1.00 -6.21
N MET A 244 -3.16 -2.04 -6.41
CA MET A 244 -3.20 -2.80 -7.65
C MET A 244 -4.08 -2.15 -8.72
N GLY A 245 -3.79 -2.45 -9.98
CA GLY A 245 -4.61 -2.06 -11.13
C GLY A 245 -4.48 -0.60 -11.57
N GLY A 246 -3.87 0.28 -10.76
CA GLY A 246 -3.87 1.72 -11.06
C GLY A 246 -5.32 2.22 -11.21
N CYS A 247 -5.60 3.05 -12.22
CA CYS A 247 -6.97 3.51 -12.46
C CYS A 247 -7.88 2.45 -13.10
N HIS A 248 -7.35 1.28 -13.51
CA HIS A 248 -8.13 0.19 -14.07
C HIS A 248 -9.12 -0.39 -13.04
N PRO A 249 -10.33 -0.80 -13.45
CA PRO A 249 -11.18 -1.64 -12.61
C PRO A 249 -10.43 -2.88 -12.15
N HIS A 250 -10.23 -2.98 -10.84
CA HIS A 250 -9.56 -4.10 -10.20
C HIS A 250 -10.41 -4.52 -9.00
N LEU A 251 -11.27 -5.52 -9.24
CA LEU A 251 -12.34 -5.94 -8.34
C LEU A 251 -12.21 -7.42 -7.97
N PRO A 252 -11.19 -7.83 -7.20
CA PRO A 252 -11.02 -9.22 -6.76
C PRO A 252 -11.98 -9.55 -5.60
N LEU A 253 -13.28 -9.26 -5.74
CA LEU A 253 -14.25 -9.19 -4.65
C LEU A 253 -14.32 -10.50 -3.85
N HIS A 254 -14.54 -11.63 -4.53
CA HIS A 254 -14.61 -12.95 -3.91
C HIS A 254 -13.26 -13.40 -3.36
N ARG A 255 -12.19 -13.36 -4.16
CA ARG A 255 -10.88 -13.89 -3.72
C ARG A 255 -10.31 -13.09 -2.54
N ALA A 256 -10.35 -11.76 -2.60
CA ALA A 256 -9.87 -10.91 -1.52
C ALA A 256 -10.84 -10.89 -0.32
N GLY A 257 -12.16 -10.87 -0.57
CA GLY A 257 -13.17 -10.92 0.49
C GLY A 257 -13.14 -12.21 1.29
N GLU A 258 -13.01 -13.36 0.63
CA GLU A 258 -12.88 -14.66 1.32
C GLU A 258 -11.53 -14.81 2.00
N THR A 259 -10.45 -14.22 1.47
CA THR A 259 -9.16 -14.18 2.19
C THR A 259 -9.24 -13.30 3.44
N PHE A 260 -9.95 -12.17 3.38
CA PHE A 260 -10.18 -11.32 4.55
C PHE A 260 -11.01 -12.05 5.62
N ARG A 261 -12.08 -12.76 5.21
CA ARG A 261 -12.89 -13.61 6.10
C ARG A 261 -12.08 -14.75 6.67
N PHE A 262 -11.25 -15.41 5.86
CA PHE A 262 -10.32 -16.44 6.32
C PHE A 262 -9.40 -15.90 7.43
N ALA A 263 -8.74 -14.77 7.21
CA ALA A 263 -7.86 -14.16 8.21
C ALA A 263 -8.61 -13.89 9.53
N ARG A 264 -9.81 -13.31 9.45
CA ARG A 264 -10.70 -13.10 10.61
C ARG A 264 -10.98 -14.41 11.36
N ASP A 265 -11.41 -15.44 10.65
CA ASP A 265 -11.80 -16.73 11.24
C ASP A 265 -10.59 -17.51 11.80
N HIS A 266 -9.36 -17.12 11.41
CA HIS A 266 -8.10 -17.73 11.83
C HIS A 266 -7.26 -16.77 12.69
N GLY A 267 -7.93 -16.01 13.56
CA GLY A 267 -7.26 -15.30 14.67
C GLY A 267 -6.64 -13.95 14.32
N MET A 268 -7.10 -13.28 13.25
CA MET A 268 -6.70 -11.90 12.96
C MET A 268 -7.00 -10.97 14.13
N VAL A 269 -5.97 -10.31 14.66
CA VAL A 269 -6.10 -9.35 15.78
C VAL A 269 -6.34 -7.90 15.31
N GLY A 270 -6.25 -7.65 14.01
CA GLY A 270 -6.53 -6.38 13.37
C GLY A 270 -6.01 -6.34 11.93
N PHE A 271 -6.30 -5.26 11.22
CA PHE A 271 -5.82 -5.07 9.86
C PHE A 271 -5.50 -3.60 9.55
N VAL A 272 -4.60 -3.37 8.59
CA VAL A 272 -4.25 -2.04 8.09
C VAL A 272 -3.90 -2.12 6.61
N PHE A 273 -4.68 -1.47 5.75
CA PHE A 273 -4.34 -1.32 4.34
C PHE A 273 -3.35 -0.16 4.22
N ASP A 274 -2.29 -0.34 3.44
CA ASP A 274 -1.21 0.67 3.32
C ASP A 274 -1.68 1.97 2.68
N SER A 275 -2.70 1.90 1.83
CA SER A 275 -3.22 3.05 1.09
C SER A 275 -4.73 2.94 0.86
N LEU A 276 -5.34 4.09 0.58
CA LEU A 276 -6.64 4.21 -0.05
C LEU A 276 -6.45 5.14 -1.25
N MET A 277 -6.39 4.58 -2.46
CA MET A 277 -5.87 5.29 -3.64
C MET A 277 -6.88 6.22 -4.33
N GLY A 278 -8.13 6.26 -3.85
CA GLY A 278 -9.15 7.18 -4.38
C GLY A 278 -9.78 6.78 -5.72
N TYR A 279 -9.51 5.58 -6.24
CA TYR A 279 -10.12 5.08 -7.48
C TYR A 279 -11.59 4.66 -7.28
N TRP A 280 -12.44 5.51 -6.71
CA TRP A 280 -13.78 5.10 -6.25
C TRP A 280 -14.69 4.61 -7.38
N ALA A 281 -14.60 5.17 -8.58
CA ALA A 281 -15.49 4.78 -9.67
C ALA A 281 -15.11 3.41 -10.27
N THR A 282 -13.84 3.02 -10.22
CA THR A 282 -13.34 1.77 -10.81
C THR A 282 -13.04 0.70 -9.78
N GLN A 283 -12.78 1.06 -8.52
CA GLN A 283 -12.42 0.15 -7.42
C GLN A 283 -13.27 0.34 -6.14
N GLY A 284 -14.22 1.27 -6.14
CA GLY A 284 -15.10 1.54 -4.99
C GLY A 284 -15.86 0.33 -4.43
N PRO A 285 -16.38 -0.61 -5.24
CA PRO A 285 -16.98 -1.84 -4.73
C PRO A 285 -16.02 -2.65 -3.85
N PHE A 286 -14.72 -2.67 -4.17
CA PHE A 286 -13.72 -3.38 -3.37
C PHE A 286 -13.41 -2.64 -2.06
N TYR A 287 -13.32 -1.31 -2.08
CA TYR A 287 -13.19 -0.51 -0.86
C TYR A 287 -14.40 -0.70 0.06
N TYR A 288 -15.60 -0.69 -0.51
CA TYR A 288 -16.84 -0.94 0.22
C TYR A 288 -16.87 -2.35 0.82
N LEU A 289 -16.49 -3.37 0.05
CA LEU A 289 -16.45 -4.76 0.54
C LEU A 289 -15.61 -4.91 1.80
N ILE A 290 -14.37 -4.42 1.79
CA ILE A 290 -13.46 -4.51 2.96
C ILE A 290 -14.02 -3.72 4.14
N ALA A 291 -14.51 -2.50 3.91
CA ALA A 291 -15.10 -1.68 4.95
C ALA A 291 -16.32 -2.36 5.61
N ARG A 292 -17.18 -2.97 4.80
CA ARG A 292 -18.40 -3.65 5.28
C ARG A 292 -18.09 -4.94 6.01
N LEU A 293 -17.21 -5.80 5.48
CA LEU A 293 -16.80 -7.03 6.18
C LEU A 293 -16.08 -6.74 7.51
N SER A 294 -15.36 -5.60 7.59
CA SER A 294 -14.78 -5.13 8.85
C SER A 294 -15.85 -4.72 9.88
N ALA A 295 -16.83 -3.92 9.47
CA ALA A 295 -17.87 -3.40 10.37
C ALA A 295 -18.97 -4.43 10.68
N ARG A 296 -19.19 -5.40 9.79
CA ARG A 296 -20.22 -6.43 9.85
C ARG A 296 -19.62 -7.80 9.50
N PRO A 297 -18.83 -8.38 10.42
CA PRO A 297 -18.17 -9.67 10.19
C PRO A 297 -19.16 -10.84 10.05
N ASP A 298 -20.44 -10.66 10.38
CA ASP A 298 -21.47 -11.66 10.17
C ASP A 298 -21.86 -11.85 8.69
N LEU A 299 -21.61 -10.86 7.82
CA LEU A 299 -21.97 -10.91 6.41
C LEU A 299 -21.02 -11.78 5.58
N SER A 300 -21.58 -12.51 4.62
CA SER A 300 -20.82 -13.14 3.53
C SER A 300 -20.36 -12.11 2.49
N VAL A 301 -19.44 -12.51 1.60
CA VAL A 301 -19.05 -11.64 0.47
C VAL A 301 -20.26 -11.32 -0.40
N ASN A 302 -21.09 -12.32 -0.70
CA ASN A 302 -22.30 -12.14 -1.50
C ASN A 302 -23.30 -11.18 -0.85
N ASP A 303 -23.51 -11.26 0.47
CA ASP A 303 -24.41 -10.33 1.16
C ASP A 303 -23.97 -8.87 0.97
N VAL A 304 -22.66 -8.61 0.97
CA VAL A 304 -22.12 -7.26 0.78
C VAL A 304 -22.18 -6.82 -0.68
N ILE A 305 -21.96 -7.72 -1.65
CA ILE A 305 -22.13 -7.43 -3.08
C ILE A 305 -23.60 -7.12 -3.36
N ASP A 306 -24.54 -7.90 -2.81
CA ASP A 306 -25.98 -7.68 -2.94
C ASP A 306 -26.40 -6.36 -2.28
N GLU A 307 -25.86 -6.06 -1.09
CA GLU A 307 -26.07 -4.77 -0.41
C GLU A 307 -25.61 -3.59 -1.29
N TYR A 308 -24.41 -3.69 -1.90
CA TYR A 308 -23.91 -2.67 -2.81
C TYR A 308 -24.80 -2.52 -4.06
N CYS A 309 -25.16 -3.63 -4.70
CA CYS A 309 -26.01 -3.63 -5.90
C CYS A 309 -27.41 -3.08 -5.62
N SER A 310 -27.94 -3.30 -4.42
CA SER A 310 -29.28 -2.82 -4.04
C SER A 310 -29.41 -1.29 -4.09
N ALA A 311 -28.30 -0.56 -3.98
CA ALA A 311 -28.27 0.90 -4.13
C ALA A 311 -28.66 1.37 -5.55
N PHE A 312 -28.76 0.46 -6.52
CA PHE A 312 -29.13 0.76 -7.90
C PHE A 312 -30.58 0.38 -8.23
N GLY A 313 -31.42 0.15 -7.21
CA GLY A 313 -32.86 -0.05 -7.39
C GLY A 313 -33.17 -1.23 -8.34
N ALA A 314 -34.05 -0.99 -9.30
CA ALA A 314 -34.42 -2.00 -10.30
C ALA A 314 -33.25 -2.43 -11.21
N ALA A 315 -32.18 -1.64 -11.28
CA ALA A 315 -30.98 -1.98 -12.04
C ALA A 315 -30.00 -2.91 -11.28
N ALA A 316 -30.27 -3.26 -10.02
CA ALA A 316 -29.39 -4.10 -9.20
C ALA A 316 -28.92 -5.40 -9.90
N PRO A 317 -29.77 -6.18 -10.61
CA PRO A 317 -29.33 -7.38 -11.31
C PRO A 317 -28.31 -7.12 -12.43
N VAL A 318 -28.41 -5.96 -13.11
CA VAL A 318 -27.46 -5.58 -14.16
C VAL A 318 -26.16 -5.08 -13.55
N ILE A 319 -26.21 -4.42 -12.41
CA ILE A 319 -24.99 -4.04 -11.67
C ILE A 319 -24.25 -5.26 -11.13
N HIS A 320 -24.97 -6.30 -10.72
CA HIS A 320 -24.32 -7.58 -10.40
C HIS A 320 -23.53 -8.13 -11.59
N GLN A 321 -24.10 -8.11 -12.80
CA GLN A 321 -23.40 -8.53 -14.02
C GLN A 321 -22.19 -7.63 -14.35
N PHE A 322 -22.32 -6.33 -14.12
CA PHE A 322 -21.21 -5.37 -14.29
C PHE A 322 -20.04 -5.66 -13.35
N LEU A 323 -20.32 -5.92 -12.06
CA LEU A 323 -19.27 -6.27 -11.10
C LEU A 323 -18.63 -7.62 -11.45
N GLN A 324 -19.44 -8.61 -11.83
CA GLN A 324 -18.97 -9.93 -12.21
C GLN A 324 -18.09 -9.90 -13.48
N TYR A 325 -18.42 -9.05 -14.45
CA TYR A 325 -17.58 -8.80 -15.62
C TYR A 325 -16.18 -8.29 -15.22
N TRP A 326 -16.13 -7.27 -14.36
CA TRP A 326 -14.86 -6.68 -13.93
C TRP A 326 -14.06 -7.58 -13.00
N GLU A 327 -14.73 -8.38 -12.18
CA GLU A 327 -14.09 -9.38 -11.36
C GLU A 327 -13.44 -10.48 -12.23
N HIS A 328 -14.15 -10.99 -13.24
CA HIS A 328 -13.57 -11.94 -14.18
C HIS A 328 -12.35 -11.35 -14.92
N HIS A 329 -12.48 -10.12 -15.42
CA HIS A 329 -11.36 -9.44 -16.07
C HIS A 329 -10.19 -9.17 -15.09
N THR A 330 -10.48 -8.95 -13.81
CA THR A 330 -9.45 -8.82 -12.77
C THR A 330 -8.65 -10.11 -12.60
N GLU A 331 -9.32 -11.26 -12.69
CA GLU A 331 -8.66 -12.57 -12.66
C GLU A 331 -7.80 -12.80 -13.90
N GLU A 332 -8.29 -12.45 -15.09
CA GLU A 332 -7.50 -12.51 -16.33
C GLU A 332 -6.29 -11.57 -16.31
N LEU A 333 -6.46 -10.39 -15.68
CA LEU A 333 -5.40 -9.40 -15.53
C LEU A 333 -4.28 -9.92 -14.62
N ALA A 334 -4.65 -10.58 -13.53
CA ALA A 334 -3.74 -11.20 -12.57
C ALA A 334 -2.62 -10.25 -12.09
N VAL A 335 -2.98 -9.00 -11.76
CA VAL A 335 -2.02 -7.97 -11.34
C VAL A 335 -1.18 -8.46 -10.16
N PRO A 336 0.16 -8.46 -10.22
CA PRO A 336 1.00 -8.83 -9.10
C PRO A 336 0.71 -7.97 -7.86
N VAL A 337 0.95 -8.51 -6.66
CA VAL A 337 0.82 -7.75 -5.42
C VAL A 337 2.17 -7.15 -5.02
N PRO A 338 2.25 -5.84 -4.70
CA PRO A 338 3.51 -5.26 -4.25
C PRO A 338 3.75 -5.70 -2.80
N ALA A 339 4.67 -6.62 -2.57
CA ALA A 339 4.99 -7.12 -1.23
C ALA A 339 6.51 -7.23 -1.03
N GLY A 340 7.25 -6.15 -1.26
CA GLY A 340 8.73 -6.16 -1.17
C GLY A 340 9.36 -6.66 -2.46
N GLY A 341 8.70 -6.35 -3.57
CA GLY A 341 8.83 -6.95 -4.89
C GLY A 341 7.43 -7.15 -5.48
N ALA A 342 7.37 -7.62 -6.73
CA ALA A 342 6.12 -8.04 -7.36
C ALA A 342 5.89 -9.52 -7.07
N VAL A 343 4.87 -9.85 -6.28
CA VAL A 343 4.45 -11.24 -6.10
C VAL A 343 3.42 -11.54 -7.17
N SER A 344 3.83 -12.30 -8.19
CA SER A 344 2.98 -12.64 -9.33
C SER A 344 1.79 -13.49 -8.88
N GLN A 345 0.61 -13.22 -9.45
CA GLN A 345 -0.58 -14.04 -9.24
C GLN A 345 -0.76 -15.11 -10.32
N ASP A 346 -0.31 -14.79 -11.53
CA ASP A 346 -0.26 -15.70 -12.68
C ASP A 346 0.89 -15.22 -13.59
N PRO A 347 1.97 -16.00 -13.76
CA PRO A 347 3.08 -15.63 -14.64
C PRO A 347 2.66 -15.50 -16.11
N ASP A 348 1.54 -16.11 -16.50
CA ASP A 348 0.98 -16.03 -17.84
C ASP A 348 -0.15 -14.99 -17.93
N GLY A 349 -0.53 -14.29 -16.85
CA GLY A 349 -1.65 -13.34 -16.83
C GLY A 349 -1.49 -12.15 -17.79
N LEU A 350 -2.59 -11.44 -18.12
CA LEU A 350 -2.54 -10.31 -19.07
C LEU A 350 -1.56 -9.22 -18.63
N HIS A 351 -1.41 -8.98 -17.31
CA HIS A 351 -0.46 -7.99 -16.80
C HIS A 351 0.99 -8.33 -17.18
N GLU A 352 1.43 -9.57 -16.93
CA GLU A 352 2.78 -10.03 -17.27
C GLU A 352 3.02 -9.99 -18.79
N ARG A 353 2.04 -10.47 -19.58
CA ARG A 353 2.12 -10.43 -21.05
C ARG A 353 2.21 -9.00 -21.59
N ALA A 354 1.43 -8.07 -21.04
CA ALA A 354 1.46 -6.66 -21.43
C ALA A 354 2.80 -6.00 -21.03
N CYS A 355 3.34 -6.32 -19.85
CA CYS A 355 4.67 -5.86 -19.44
C CYS A 355 5.77 -6.35 -20.38
N HIS A 356 5.73 -7.64 -20.74
CA HIS A 356 6.68 -8.24 -21.69
C HIS A 356 6.56 -7.61 -23.07
N GLN A 357 5.35 -7.35 -23.57
CA GLN A 357 5.12 -6.66 -24.83
C GLN A 357 5.73 -5.25 -24.86
N LEU A 358 5.70 -4.54 -23.73
CA LEU A 358 6.26 -3.18 -23.59
C LEU A 358 7.73 -3.16 -23.15
N GLY A 359 8.35 -4.31 -22.89
CA GLY A 359 9.71 -4.38 -22.33
C GLY A 359 9.85 -3.65 -21.00
N THR A 360 8.82 -3.62 -20.16
CA THR A 360 8.83 -2.93 -18.86
C THR A 360 8.78 -3.94 -17.70
N HIS A 361 9.23 -3.52 -16.51
CA HIS A 361 9.17 -4.37 -15.31
C HIS A 361 7.71 -4.57 -14.86
N ASN A 362 7.42 -5.68 -14.18
CA ASN A 362 6.06 -6.07 -13.80
C ASN A 362 5.55 -5.45 -12.48
N HIS A 363 6.37 -4.67 -11.77
CA HIS A 363 5.97 -4.10 -10.48
C HIS A 363 4.69 -3.26 -10.58
N PRO A 364 3.60 -3.61 -9.86
CA PRO A 364 2.25 -3.12 -10.12
C PRO A 364 2.12 -1.60 -9.87
N LEU A 365 2.88 -1.06 -8.92
CA LEU A 365 2.92 0.39 -8.68
C LEU A 365 3.39 1.20 -9.89
N HIS A 366 4.02 0.62 -10.91
CA HIS A 366 4.43 1.35 -12.12
C HIS A 366 3.81 0.73 -13.37
N ALA A 367 3.93 -0.59 -13.48
CA ALA A 367 3.45 -1.38 -14.61
C ALA A 367 1.96 -1.16 -14.90
N SER A 368 1.10 -1.17 -13.87
CA SER A 368 -0.36 -1.09 -14.05
C SER A 368 -0.83 0.20 -14.73
N TRP A 369 0.00 1.25 -14.73
CA TRP A 369 -0.26 2.49 -15.47
C TRP A 369 0.20 2.38 -16.92
N ARG A 370 1.42 1.89 -17.11
CA ARG A 370 2.07 1.82 -18.41
C ARG A 370 1.38 0.84 -19.36
N ILE A 371 0.75 -0.21 -18.83
CA ILE A 371 0.02 -1.20 -19.63
C ILE A 371 -1.42 -0.81 -19.96
N LEU A 372 -1.96 0.31 -19.43
CA LEU A 372 -3.35 0.70 -19.67
C LEU A 372 -3.74 0.71 -21.17
N PRO A 373 -2.91 1.19 -22.12
CA PRO A 373 -3.22 1.14 -23.55
C PRO A 373 -3.41 -0.28 -24.10
N ILE A 374 -2.88 -1.30 -23.43
CA ILE A 374 -3.00 -2.72 -23.80
C ILE A 374 -4.18 -3.37 -23.06
N VAL A 375 -4.38 -3.09 -21.78
CA VAL A 375 -5.36 -3.84 -20.97
C VAL A 375 -6.73 -3.16 -20.86
N ALA A 376 -6.80 -1.84 -21.09
CA ALA A 376 -8.01 -1.05 -20.99
C ALA A 376 -8.58 -0.64 -22.37
N HIS A 377 -8.36 -1.43 -23.43
CA HIS A 377 -8.80 -1.06 -24.78
C HIS A 377 -10.33 -1.06 -24.94
N ASP A 378 -10.83 -0.44 -26.01
CA ASP A 378 -12.28 -0.20 -26.17
C ASP A 378 -13.12 -1.48 -26.16
N GLU A 379 -12.60 -2.59 -26.70
CA GLU A 379 -13.31 -3.88 -26.64
C GLU A 379 -13.44 -4.46 -25.21
N VAL A 380 -12.55 -4.08 -24.28
CA VAL A 380 -12.68 -4.39 -22.83
C VAL A 380 -13.65 -3.42 -22.16
N LEU A 381 -13.69 -2.14 -22.57
CA LEU A 381 -14.62 -1.18 -21.95
C LEU A 381 -16.06 -1.36 -22.46
N ALA A 382 -16.25 -1.83 -23.69
CA ALA A 382 -17.55 -1.86 -24.37
C ALA A 382 -18.62 -2.73 -23.65
N PRO A 383 -18.33 -3.97 -23.19
CA PRO A 383 -19.31 -4.77 -22.46
C PRO A 383 -19.80 -4.08 -21.18
N ALA A 384 -18.88 -3.50 -20.41
CA ALA A 384 -19.22 -2.76 -19.19
C ALA A 384 -20.09 -1.53 -19.49
N ARG A 385 -19.79 -0.79 -20.55
CA ARG A 385 -20.60 0.35 -21.01
C ARG A 385 -22.00 -0.07 -21.45
N ALA A 386 -22.11 -1.20 -22.15
CA ALA A 386 -23.41 -1.74 -22.56
C ALA A 386 -24.28 -2.13 -21.35
N LEU A 387 -23.68 -2.75 -20.32
CA LEU A 387 -24.38 -3.06 -19.07
C LEU A 387 -24.86 -1.79 -18.36
N LEU A 388 -24.03 -0.74 -18.27
CA LEU A 388 -24.44 0.53 -17.67
C LEU A 388 -25.55 1.21 -18.50
N ALA A 389 -25.48 1.18 -19.83
CA ALA A 389 -26.53 1.71 -20.70
C ALA A 389 -27.84 0.92 -20.58
N GLN A 390 -27.77 -0.40 -20.37
CA GLN A 390 -28.95 -1.21 -20.07
C GLN A 390 -29.55 -0.82 -18.71
N ALA A 391 -28.72 -0.78 -17.66
CA ALA A 391 -29.11 -0.42 -16.30
C ALA A 391 -29.88 0.91 -16.25
N ARG A 392 -29.48 1.87 -17.09
CA ARG A 392 -30.14 3.17 -17.24
C ARG A 392 -31.58 3.15 -17.67
N THR A 393 -32.01 2.09 -18.34
CA THR A 393 -33.38 1.99 -18.86
C THR A 393 -34.33 1.28 -17.87
N LEU A 394 -33.81 0.82 -16.73
CA LEU A 394 -34.54 -0.02 -15.78
C LEU A 394 -35.11 0.72 -14.58
N ASP A 395 -34.59 1.90 -14.27
CA ASP A 395 -34.98 2.68 -13.09
C ASP A 395 -34.99 4.18 -13.41
N ASP A 396 -36.10 4.85 -13.11
CA ASP A 396 -36.30 6.28 -13.35
C ASP A 396 -35.94 7.15 -12.12
N ASP A 397 -35.50 6.56 -10.99
CA ASP A 397 -35.08 7.31 -9.80
C ASP A 397 -33.82 8.15 -10.10
N PRO A 398 -33.88 9.49 -9.95
CA PRO A 398 -32.73 10.38 -10.14
C PRO A 398 -31.49 10.03 -9.29
N ALA A 399 -31.68 9.43 -8.12
CA ALA A 399 -30.58 8.99 -7.27
C ALA A 399 -29.87 7.75 -7.83
N VAL A 400 -30.64 6.76 -8.32
CA VAL A 400 -30.08 5.60 -9.05
C VAL A 400 -29.36 6.08 -10.30
N ALA A 401 -29.98 7.03 -11.00
CA ALA A 401 -29.35 7.66 -12.15
C ALA A 401 -28.00 8.29 -11.79
N THR A 402 -27.91 9.07 -10.72
CA THR A 402 -26.63 9.69 -10.32
C THR A 402 -25.54 8.65 -10.01
N ARG A 403 -25.89 7.52 -9.38
CA ARG A 403 -24.95 6.42 -9.07
C ARG A 403 -24.45 5.69 -10.31
N LEU A 404 -25.32 5.51 -11.30
CA LEU A 404 -24.91 4.93 -12.59
C LEU A 404 -23.96 5.89 -13.34
N ASP A 405 -24.11 7.21 -13.19
CA ASP A 405 -23.31 8.21 -13.94
C ASP A 405 -21.91 8.22 -13.38
N PHE A 406 -21.80 8.04 -12.07
CA PHE A 406 -20.53 7.84 -11.40
C PHE A 406 -19.72 6.66 -11.99
N LEU A 407 -20.36 5.52 -12.28
CA LEU A 407 -19.67 4.38 -12.89
C LEU A 407 -19.28 4.67 -14.35
N VAL A 408 -20.14 5.36 -15.12
CA VAL A 408 -19.84 5.79 -16.49
C VAL A 408 -18.68 6.78 -16.53
N ASP A 409 -18.73 7.80 -15.67
CA ASP A 409 -17.70 8.82 -15.50
C ASP A 409 -16.33 8.18 -15.21
N GLY A 410 -16.29 7.11 -14.41
CA GLY A 410 -15.08 6.33 -14.14
C GLY A 410 -14.48 5.67 -15.39
N LEU A 411 -15.32 5.03 -16.22
CA LEU A 411 -14.86 4.40 -17.46
C LEU A 411 -14.44 5.44 -18.52
N ASP A 412 -15.11 6.59 -18.56
CA ASP A 412 -14.77 7.72 -19.42
C ASP A 412 -13.45 8.37 -19.03
N HIS A 413 -13.24 8.54 -17.72
CA HIS A 413 -11.97 9.02 -17.19
C HIS A 413 -10.84 8.04 -17.53
N LEU A 414 -11.04 6.75 -17.30
CA LEU A 414 -10.05 5.71 -17.63
C LEU A 414 -9.67 5.74 -19.11
N ALA A 415 -10.65 5.83 -20.01
CA ALA A 415 -10.41 5.87 -21.45
C ALA A 415 -9.54 7.07 -21.85
N GLN A 416 -9.86 8.27 -21.34
CA GLN A 416 -9.04 9.46 -21.60
C GLN A 416 -7.63 9.35 -21.01
N LEU A 417 -7.52 8.86 -19.78
CA LEU A 417 -6.22 8.68 -19.14
C LEU A 417 -5.36 7.66 -19.91
N ARG A 418 -5.95 6.54 -20.32
CA ARG A 418 -5.31 5.54 -21.19
C ARG A 418 -4.76 6.17 -22.47
N ASP A 419 -5.58 6.99 -23.14
CA ASP A 419 -5.19 7.61 -24.41
C ASP A 419 -4.05 8.62 -24.21
N LEU A 420 -4.06 9.39 -23.12
CA LEU A 420 -2.96 10.27 -22.73
C LEU A 420 -1.68 9.46 -22.43
N ILE A 421 -1.78 8.41 -21.63
CA ILE A 421 -0.65 7.52 -21.30
C ILE A 421 -0.02 6.92 -22.55
N LYS A 422 -0.85 6.50 -23.52
CA LYS A 422 -0.38 5.95 -24.80
C LYS A 422 0.57 6.89 -25.53
N VAL A 423 0.30 8.20 -25.51
CA VAL A 423 1.14 9.20 -26.19
C VAL A 423 2.27 9.72 -25.30
N CYS A 424 2.08 9.79 -23.98
CA CYS A 424 3.13 10.26 -23.05
C CYS A 424 4.30 9.29 -22.90
N TYR A 425 4.07 7.98 -23.06
CA TYR A 425 5.12 6.96 -22.99
C TYR A 425 5.59 6.45 -24.36
N ALA A 426 5.12 7.04 -25.46
CA ALA A 426 5.56 6.64 -26.79
C ALA A 426 6.96 7.21 -27.10
N ASP A 427 7.83 6.39 -27.71
CA ASP A 427 9.14 6.85 -28.19
C ASP A 427 8.98 7.87 -29.33
N GLU A 428 7.97 7.68 -30.18
CA GLU A 428 7.57 8.59 -31.25
C GLU A 428 6.06 8.81 -31.20
N LEU A 429 5.63 10.06 -31.38
CA LEU A 429 4.19 10.37 -31.42
C LEU A 429 3.52 9.69 -32.63
N PRO A 430 2.28 9.20 -32.49
CA PRO A 430 1.52 8.67 -33.61
C PRO A 430 1.45 9.65 -34.77
N THR A 431 1.43 9.13 -36.00
CA THR A 431 1.36 9.97 -37.20
C THR A 431 0.14 10.90 -37.15
N GLY A 432 0.42 12.21 -37.23
CA GLY A 432 -0.62 13.25 -37.17
C GLY A 432 -0.91 13.79 -35.77
N THR A 433 -0.30 13.24 -34.71
CA THR A 433 -0.36 13.80 -33.35
C THR A 433 0.81 14.77 -33.12
N THR A 434 0.49 15.99 -32.72
CA THR A 434 1.47 17.03 -32.38
C THR A 434 1.66 17.14 -30.86
N PRO A 435 2.77 17.73 -30.38
CA PRO A 435 2.92 18.03 -28.96
C PRO A 435 1.80 18.91 -28.39
N ALA A 436 1.23 19.81 -29.20
CA ALA A 436 0.09 20.64 -28.79
C ALA A 436 -1.19 19.81 -28.60
N ASP A 437 -1.39 18.76 -29.38
CA ASP A 437 -2.52 17.84 -29.18
C ASP A 437 -2.37 17.08 -27.85
N VAL A 438 -1.16 16.63 -27.52
CA VAL A 438 -0.88 15.97 -26.23
C VAL A 438 -1.11 16.91 -25.05
N GLU A 439 -0.71 18.18 -25.18
CA GLU A 439 -0.99 19.21 -24.18
C GLU A 439 -2.50 19.43 -24.03
N GLN A 440 -3.25 19.50 -25.12
CA GLN A 440 -4.70 19.64 -25.08
C GLN A 440 -5.38 18.43 -24.43
N MET A 441 -4.94 17.20 -24.72
CA MET A 441 -5.44 16.00 -24.04
C MET A 441 -5.23 16.06 -22.53
N ALA A 442 -4.08 16.59 -22.09
CA ALA A 442 -3.78 16.78 -20.67
C ALA A 442 -4.65 17.87 -20.02
N ILE A 443 -4.94 18.97 -20.74
CA ILE A 443 -5.87 20.02 -20.30
C ILE A 443 -7.28 19.44 -20.14
N ASP A 444 -7.77 18.71 -21.15
CA ASP A 444 -9.12 18.15 -21.16
C ASP A 444 -9.31 17.13 -20.03
N LEU A 445 -8.30 16.29 -19.76
CA LEU A 445 -8.30 15.35 -18.65
C LEU A 445 -8.35 16.07 -17.29
N ALA A 446 -7.54 17.13 -17.13
CA ALA A 446 -7.51 17.92 -15.90
C ALA A 446 -8.84 18.65 -15.66
N GLN A 447 -9.43 19.24 -16.71
CA GLN A 447 -10.74 19.88 -16.62
C GLN A 447 -11.82 18.87 -16.20
N ARG A 448 -11.83 17.68 -16.82
CA ARG A 448 -12.77 16.62 -16.41
C ARG A 448 -12.58 16.22 -14.96
N GLN A 449 -11.33 16.08 -14.49
CA GLN A 449 -11.06 15.76 -13.09
C GLN A 449 -11.59 16.85 -12.14
N ASP A 450 -11.45 18.14 -12.51
CA ASP A 450 -12.00 19.25 -11.73
C ASP A 450 -13.54 19.27 -11.74
N GLU A 451 -14.19 18.88 -12.84
CA GLU A 451 -15.66 18.73 -12.93
C GLU A 451 -16.20 17.51 -12.14
N LEU A 452 -15.43 16.43 -12.07
CA LEU A 452 -15.81 15.19 -11.37
C LEU A 452 -15.56 15.29 -9.86
N THR A 453 -14.51 15.99 -9.42
CA THR A 453 -14.09 16.03 -8.02
C THR A 453 -15.19 16.45 -7.04
N PRO A 454 -15.98 17.52 -7.30
CA PRO A 454 -17.07 17.92 -6.41
C PRO A 454 -18.22 16.92 -6.37
N ARG A 455 -18.40 16.09 -7.41
CA ARG A 455 -19.51 15.15 -7.54
C ARG A 455 -19.22 13.78 -6.90
N HIS A 456 -17.95 13.38 -6.86
CA HIS A 456 -17.59 11.96 -6.75
C HIS A 456 -16.58 11.60 -5.66
N VAL A 457 -16.40 12.46 -4.65
CA VAL A 457 -15.63 12.22 -3.40
C VAL A 457 -14.28 11.56 -3.67
N VAL A 458 -13.25 12.40 -3.85
CA VAL A 458 -11.82 12.05 -4.02
C VAL A 458 -11.49 11.48 -5.41
N TRP A 459 -11.31 12.34 -6.40
CA TRP A 459 -10.65 11.99 -7.67
C TRP A 459 -9.50 12.95 -8.00
N GLY A 460 -9.72 14.27 -8.00
CA GLY A 460 -8.79 15.18 -8.67
C GLY A 460 -7.42 15.37 -8.02
N ALA A 461 -7.33 15.52 -6.70
CA ALA A 461 -6.07 15.94 -6.06
C ALA A 461 -5.03 14.81 -6.00
N LEU A 462 -5.42 13.66 -5.45
CA LEU A 462 -4.56 12.48 -5.32
C LEU A 462 -4.15 11.92 -6.69
N LEU A 463 -5.08 11.93 -7.65
CA LEU A 463 -4.80 11.46 -9.00
C LEU A 463 -3.82 12.39 -9.73
N ARG A 464 -4.01 13.71 -9.69
CA ARG A 464 -3.06 14.68 -10.27
C ARG A 464 -1.65 14.49 -9.72
N GLN A 465 -1.51 14.41 -8.40
CA GLN A 465 -0.23 14.15 -7.77
C GLN A 465 0.39 12.82 -8.24
N THR A 466 -0.45 11.79 -8.43
CA THR A 466 0.01 10.50 -8.95
C THR A 466 0.47 10.60 -10.40
N LEU A 467 -0.18 11.41 -11.23
CA LEU A 467 0.21 11.66 -12.63
C LEU A 467 1.54 12.43 -12.69
N GLU A 468 1.70 13.47 -11.88
CA GLU A 468 2.92 14.27 -11.76
C GLU A 468 4.13 13.41 -11.36
N ARG A 469 3.98 12.58 -10.31
CA ARG A 469 5.01 11.62 -9.88
C ARG A 469 5.41 10.61 -10.96
N ARG A 470 4.57 10.43 -11.98
CA ARG A 470 4.79 9.51 -13.10
C ARG A 470 5.27 10.21 -14.36
N ASN A 471 5.58 11.50 -14.29
CA ASN A 471 5.92 12.34 -15.43
C ASN A 471 4.83 12.40 -16.51
N ILE A 472 3.57 12.11 -16.15
CA ILE A 472 2.41 12.33 -17.03
C ILE A 472 1.98 13.78 -16.78
N ARG A 473 2.48 14.71 -17.60
CA ARG A 473 2.25 16.14 -17.42
C ARG A 473 0.77 16.46 -17.61
N THR A 474 0.06 16.76 -16.51
CA THR A 474 -1.20 17.50 -16.56
C THR A 474 -0.87 18.98 -16.77
N ALA A 475 -1.60 19.68 -17.63
CA ALA A 475 -1.24 21.06 -18.00
C ALA A 475 -1.42 22.04 -16.83
N ARG A 476 -0.37 22.21 -16.01
CA ARG A 476 0.02 23.39 -15.19
C ARG A 476 1.17 22.99 -14.25
N LYS A 477 2.40 23.46 -14.53
CA LYS A 477 3.34 23.82 -13.45
C LYS A 477 2.98 25.26 -13.09
N GLU A 478 2.22 25.50 -12.02
CA GLU A 478 2.27 26.83 -11.41
C GLU A 478 3.69 27.00 -10.84
N ALA A 479 4.33 28.12 -11.18
CA ALA A 479 5.69 28.40 -10.73
C ALA A 479 5.68 28.53 -9.20
N GLY A 480 6.17 27.51 -8.48
CA GLY A 480 6.32 27.59 -7.03
C GLY A 480 6.31 26.28 -6.24
N GLU A 481 5.91 25.13 -6.81
CA GLU A 481 5.94 23.88 -6.05
C GLU A 481 7.33 23.19 -6.15
N PRO A 482 7.90 22.75 -5.00
CA PRO A 482 9.23 22.17 -4.97
C PRO A 482 9.29 20.83 -5.72
N GLU A 483 10.36 20.62 -6.47
CA GLU A 483 10.74 19.31 -7.00
C GLU A 483 10.94 18.33 -5.84
N LEU A 484 10.03 17.37 -5.71
CA LEU A 484 10.22 16.20 -4.87
C LEU A 484 10.96 15.15 -5.70
N ASP A 485 12.27 15.33 -5.82
CA ASP A 485 13.18 14.31 -6.34
C ASP A 485 13.20 13.09 -5.41
N GLY A 486 12.97 11.91 -5.99
CA GLY A 486 13.36 10.62 -5.42
C GLY A 486 12.26 9.82 -4.72
N ILE A 487 11.74 8.80 -5.40
CA ILE A 487 11.16 7.59 -4.79
C ILE A 487 11.67 6.35 -5.53
#